data_AF-A0A9P5MK07-F1
#
_entry.id   AF-A0A9P5MK07-F1
#
_cell.length_a   1.000
_cell.length_b   1.000
_cell.length_c   1.000
_cell.angle_alpha   90.00
_cell.angle_beta   90.00
_cell.angle_gamma   90.00
#
_symmetry.space_group_name_H-M   'P 1'
#
loop_
_entity.id
_entity.type
_entity.pdbx_description
1 polymer ?
#
loop_
_entity_poly.entity_id
_entity_poly.type
_entity_poly.pdbx_seq_one_letter_code
_entity_poly.pdbx_strand_id
1 'polypeptide(L)'
;MEPLGSTSADVEALAAKLFAEMVDDLVQDITFLAVKSIKRARQPCSVCHTFCQTDHGSAPSTSKAHQKSLLSHSGGDDAAKSSSQPAGTGSSSKADPMLSCQNCKRPIASSRYAHHLSGCLGLGNSRRGAMRASAQRSA
;
A
#
# COMPACT_ATOMS: atom_id res chain seq x y z
N MET A 1 -33.93 -61.35 25.07
CA MET A 1 -32.63 -61.51 24.39
C MET A 1 -32.54 -60.36 23.38
N GLU A 2 -32.21 -59.16 23.87
CA GLU A 2 -32.07 -57.93 23.05
C GLU A 2 -30.61 -57.83 22.60
N PRO A 3 -30.30 -57.57 21.32
CA PRO A 3 -28.93 -57.62 20.82
C PRO A 3 -28.18 -56.31 21.10
N LEU A 4 -27.09 -56.42 21.87
CA LEU A 4 -26.11 -55.37 22.18
C LEU A 4 -25.21 -55.03 20.98
N GLY A 5 -25.81 -54.65 19.85
CA GLY A 5 -25.09 -54.40 18.59
C GLY A 5 -25.22 -53.00 17.99
N SER A 6 -26.12 -52.14 18.48
CA SER A 6 -26.37 -50.82 17.85
C SER A 6 -25.46 -49.69 18.36
N THR A 7 -24.88 -49.82 19.55
CA THR A 7 -24.35 -48.66 20.28
C THR A 7 -23.10 -48.03 19.67
N SER A 8 -22.23 -48.79 18.98
CA SER A 8 -21.00 -48.22 18.41
C SER A 8 -21.27 -47.35 17.19
N ALA A 9 -22.14 -47.82 16.29
CA ALA A 9 -22.58 -47.05 15.13
C ALA A 9 -23.40 -45.82 15.55
N ASP A 10 -24.22 -45.97 16.60
CA ASP A 10 -25.00 -44.87 17.16
C ASP A 10 -24.09 -43.78 17.78
N VAL A 11 -23.03 -44.19 18.49
CA VAL A 11 -22.03 -43.25 19.06
C VAL A 11 -21.24 -42.55 17.96
N GLU A 12 -20.83 -43.25 16.90
CA GLU A 12 -20.14 -42.62 15.76
C GLU A 12 -21.05 -41.63 15.04
N ALA A 13 -22.31 -41.99 14.80
CA ALA A 13 -23.29 -41.10 14.19
C ALA A 13 -23.58 -39.87 15.05
N LEU A 14 -23.64 -40.03 16.37
CA LEU A 14 -23.86 -38.92 17.30
C LEU A 14 -22.63 -38.01 17.41
N ALA A 15 -21.43 -38.59 17.49
CA ALA A 15 -20.18 -37.85 17.50
C ALA A 15 -19.98 -37.05 16.19
N ALA A 16 -20.30 -37.64 15.04
CA ALA A 16 -20.24 -36.96 13.76
C ALA A 16 -21.22 -35.77 13.69
N LYS A 17 -22.44 -35.93 14.21
CA LYS A 17 -23.43 -34.82 14.30
C LYS A 17 -22.94 -33.70 15.21
N LEU A 18 -22.43 -34.03 16.40
CA LEU A 18 -21.89 -33.04 17.32
C LEU A 18 -20.72 -32.27 16.68
N PHE A 19 -19.82 -32.99 16.02
CA PHE A 19 -18.68 -32.37 15.33
C PHE A 19 -19.15 -31.46 14.19
N ALA A 20 -20.13 -31.89 13.40
CA ALA A 20 -20.67 -31.08 12.31
C ALA A 20 -21.27 -29.76 12.82
N GLU A 21 -22.07 -29.80 13.90
CA GLU A 21 -22.64 -28.59 14.51
C GLU A 21 -21.55 -27.64 15.04
N MET A 22 -20.55 -28.16 15.77
CA MET A 22 -19.44 -27.33 16.26
C MET A 22 -18.62 -26.71 15.14
N VAL A 23 -18.40 -27.44 14.04
CA VAL A 23 -17.68 -26.92 12.88
C VAL A 23 -18.51 -25.89 12.14
N ASP A 24 -19.82 -26.08 12.03
CA ASP A 24 -20.71 -25.11 11.37
C ASP A 24 -20.71 -23.77 12.12
N ASP A 25 -20.78 -23.79 13.46
CA ASP A 25 -20.67 -22.59 14.30
C ASP A 25 -19.35 -21.84 14.05
N LEU A 26 -18.22 -22.57 14.01
CA LEU A 26 -16.90 -21.97 13.75
C LEU A 26 -16.79 -21.40 12.34
N VAL A 27 -17.33 -22.10 11.33
CA VAL A 27 -17.35 -21.61 9.96
C VAL A 27 -18.23 -20.36 9.85
N GLN A 28 -19.38 -20.35 10.53
CA GLN A 28 -20.25 -19.20 10.57
C GLN A 28 -19.55 -17.97 11.18
N ASP A 29 -18.83 -18.12 12.29
CA ASP A 29 -18.05 -17.04 12.89
C ASP A 29 -16.96 -16.50 11.95
N ILE A 30 -16.18 -17.40 11.34
CA ILE A 30 -15.11 -17.02 10.41
C ILE A 30 -15.69 -16.31 9.18
N THR A 31 -16.82 -16.80 8.65
CA THR A 31 -17.48 -16.17 7.50
C THR A 31 -18.01 -14.78 7.83
N PHE A 32 -18.61 -14.57 9.01
CA PHE A 32 -19.03 -13.24 9.45
C PHE A 32 -17.85 -12.28 9.59
N LEU A 33 -16.74 -12.72 10.16
CA LEU A 33 -15.52 -11.92 10.28
C LEU A 33 -14.93 -11.57 8.91
N ALA A 34 -14.88 -12.52 7.98
CA ALA A 34 -14.41 -12.28 6.61
C ALA A 34 -15.31 -11.33 5.84
N VAL A 35 -16.63 -11.48 5.94
CA VAL A 35 -17.59 -10.56 5.30
C VAL A 35 -17.46 -9.16 5.89
N LYS A 36 -17.28 -9.04 7.21
CA LYS A 36 -17.05 -7.75 7.89
C LYS A 36 -15.76 -7.09 7.41
N SER A 37 -14.66 -7.85 7.29
CA SER A 37 -13.37 -7.32 6.83
C SER A 37 -13.43 -6.86 5.37
N ILE A 38 -14.10 -7.62 4.49
CA ILE A 38 -14.31 -7.26 3.08
C ILE A 38 -15.18 -6.01 2.97
N LYS A 39 -16.31 -5.95 3.70
CA LYS A 39 -17.19 -4.76 3.71
C LYS A 39 -16.43 -3.53 4.15
N ARG A 40 -15.58 -3.66 5.18
CA ARG A 40 -14.73 -2.57 5.65
C ARG A 40 -13.69 -2.14 4.61
N ALA A 41 -12.99 -3.09 4.00
CA ALA A 41 -11.97 -2.80 2.99
C ALA A 41 -12.54 -2.09 1.74
N ARG A 42 -13.85 -2.24 1.47
CA ARG A 42 -14.55 -1.57 0.37
C ARG A 42 -15.12 -0.21 0.73
N GLN A 43 -15.09 0.20 2.00
CA GLN A 43 -15.58 1.52 2.42
C GLN A 43 -14.39 2.43 2.73
N PRO A 44 -14.40 3.70 2.28
CA PRO A 44 -13.36 4.65 2.67
C PRO A 44 -13.46 4.92 4.17
N CYS A 45 -12.33 4.83 4.87
CA CYS A 45 -12.27 5.11 6.30
C CYS A 45 -12.65 6.56 6.60
N SER A 46 -13.47 6.79 7.62
CA SER A 46 -13.90 8.13 8.03
C SER A 46 -12.77 8.99 8.63
N VAL A 47 -11.67 8.38 9.06
CA VAL A 47 -10.54 9.08 9.70
C VAL A 47 -9.46 9.44 8.69
N CYS A 48 -9.02 8.48 7.88
CA CYS A 48 -7.90 8.68 6.95
C CYS A 48 -8.32 8.83 5.49
N HIS A 49 -9.62 8.72 5.17
CA HIS A 49 -10.19 8.81 3.82
C HIS A 49 -9.52 7.88 2.79
N THR A 50 -8.93 6.79 3.25
CA THR A 50 -8.36 5.71 2.43
C THR A 50 -9.01 4.38 2.79
N PHE A 51 -8.87 3.37 1.94
CA PHE A 51 -9.30 2.00 2.23
C PHE A 51 -8.31 1.33 3.19
N CYS A 52 -8.39 1.67 4.49
CA CYS A 52 -7.57 1.03 5.51
C CYS A 52 -8.29 -0.19 6.12
N GLN A 53 -7.51 -1.19 6.53
CA GLN A 53 -8.02 -2.38 7.21
C GLN A 53 -7.90 -2.29 8.74
N THR A 54 -7.36 -1.18 9.25
CA THR A 54 -7.02 -0.99 10.67
C THR A 54 -8.07 -0.16 11.40
N ASP A 55 -8.49 -0.59 12.59
CA ASP A 55 -9.26 0.22 13.53
C ASP A 55 -8.42 1.41 14.02
N HIS A 56 -8.95 2.64 13.89
CA HIS A 56 -8.31 3.85 14.40
C HIS A 56 -8.64 4.12 15.89
N GLY A 57 -8.74 3.05 16.68
CA GLY A 57 -9.06 3.11 18.10
C GLY A 57 -7.84 2.79 18.97
N SER A 58 -7.18 3.84 19.46
CA SER A 58 -6.06 3.85 20.43
C SER A 58 -4.71 3.25 19.95
N ALA A 59 -3.65 4.00 20.22
CA ALA A 59 -2.30 3.91 19.65
C ALA A 59 -1.60 2.53 19.82
N PRO A 60 -0.61 2.21 18.95
CA PRO A 60 0.71 2.82 19.15
C PRO A 60 1.22 3.57 17.91
N SER A 61 1.83 4.71 18.19
CA SER A 61 2.61 5.51 17.26
C SER A 61 3.73 4.66 16.61
N THR A 62 4.04 5.00 15.35
CA THR A 62 5.20 4.58 14.54
C THR A 62 5.06 3.31 13.70
N SER A 63 4.44 3.45 12.52
CA SER A 63 5.16 3.38 11.23
C SER A 63 4.17 3.53 10.06
N LYS A 64 4.45 4.49 9.18
CA LYS A 64 3.66 4.80 7.99
C LYS A 64 3.88 3.69 6.94
N ALA A 65 3.00 2.70 6.90
CA ALA A 65 2.93 1.76 5.79
C ALA A 65 2.28 2.46 4.58
N HIS A 66 3.13 2.96 3.69
CA HIS A 66 2.72 3.50 2.39
C HIS A 66 2.51 2.32 1.43
N GLN A 67 1.31 1.74 1.42
CA GLN A 67 0.93 0.75 0.40
C GLN A 67 0.10 1.46 -0.68
N LYS A 68 0.79 1.96 -1.71
CA LYS A 68 0.19 2.26 -3.01
C LYS A 68 -0.20 0.92 -3.65
N SER A 69 -1.48 0.56 -3.61
CA SER A 69 -2.00 -0.43 -4.54
C SER A 69 -2.29 0.27 -5.86
N LEU A 70 -1.64 -0.23 -6.90
CA LEU A 70 -1.76 0.18 -8.30
C LEU A 70 -3.18 -0.13 -8.82
N LEU A 71 -3.48 0.51 -9.97
CA LEU A 71 -4.60 0.29 -10.90
C LEU A 71 -5.78 1.28 -10.77
N SER A 72 -5.74 2.34 -11.59
CA SER A 72 -6.87 2.63 -12.48
C SER A 72 -6.45 3.50 -13.66
N HIS A 73 -6.84 3.01 -14.83
CA HIS A 73 -6.65 3.52 -16.18
C HIS A 73 -7.50 4.77 -16.43
N SER A 74 -6.93 5.79 -17.06
CA SER A 74 -7.54 6.75 -18.02
C SER A 74 -6.39 7.70 -18.41
N GLY A 75 -5.82 7.62 -19.61
CA GLY A 75 -6.48 7.95 -20.87
C GLY A 75 -6.21 9.43 -21.16
N GLY A 76 -5.32 9.71 -22.12
CA GLY A 76 -4.94 11.07 -22.48
C GLY A 76 -3.58 11.12 -23.18
N ASP A 77 -3.57 10.72 -24.45
CA ASP A 77 -2.53 11.03 -25.41
C ASP A 77 -2.28 12.54 -25.45
N ASP A 78 -1.02 12.97 -25.39
CA ASP A 78 -0.56 14.14 -26.16
C ASP A 78 0.97 14.22 -26.11
N ALA A 79 1.57 13.93 -27.26
CA ALA A 79 2.95 14.24 -27.54
C ALA A 79 3.08 15.74 -27.82
N ALA A 80 3.71 16.49 -26.91
CA ALA A 80 4.17 17.84 -27.21
C ALA A 80 5.58 18.07 -26.63
N LYS A 81 6.54 18.08 -27.55
CA LYS A 81 7.93 18.48 -27.36
C LYS A 81 7.99 20.00 -27.42
N SER A 82 8.27 20.70 -26.31
CA SER A 82 8.74 22.08 -26.36
C SER A 82 9.40 22.51 -25.05
N SER A 83 10.66 22.85 -25.16
CA SER A 83 11.50 23.57 -24.21
C SER A 83 11.06 25.02 -24.06
N SER A 84 10.80 25.50 -22.85
CA SER A 84 11.28 26.79 -22.28
C SER A 84 10.54 27.12 -20.98
N GLN A 85 11.30 27.66 -20.02
CA GLN A 85 10.80 28.27 -18.79
C GLN A 85 9.76 29.36 -19.11
N PRO A 86 8.80 29.55 -18.19
CA PRO A 86 8.90 30.78 -17.40
C PRO A 86 8.71 30.53 -15.89
N ALA A 87 9.34 31.40 -15.11
CA ALA A 87 9.06 31.61 -13.71
C ALA A 87 7.57 31.97 -13.53
N GLY A 88 6.85 31.13 -12.79
CA GLY A 88 5.46 31.34 -12.43
C GLY A 88 5.29 31.21 -10.92
N THR A 89 5.17 32.35 -10.26
CA THR A 89 4.76 32.51 -8.86
C THR A 89 3.39 31.85 -8.66
N GLY A 90 3.38 30.69 -8.00
CA GLY A 90 2.18 29.87 -7.81
C GLY A 90 2.01 29.43 -6.36
N SER A 91 1.32 30.28 -5.60
CA SER A 91 0.45 29.95 -4.46
C SER A 91 0.91 28.86 -3.49
N SER A 92 1.51 29.30 -2.36
CA SER A 92 1.53 28.54 -1.12
C SER A 92 0.11 28.25 -0.64
N SER A 93 -0.30 26.98 -0.63
CA SER A 93 -1.50 26.53 0.10
C SER A 93 -1.36 25.09 0.57
N LYS A 94 -0.32 24.87 1.38
CA LYS A 94 -0.15 23.89 2.46
C LYS A 94 1.35 23.85 2.74
N ALA A 95 1.75 24.16 3.97
CA ALA A 95 3.15 24.13 4.39
C ALA A 95 3.76 22.80 3.95
N ASP A 96 4.71 22.85 3.01
CA ASP A 96 5.40 21.66 2.52
C ASP A 96 6.33 21.19 3.63
N PRO A 97 6.05 20.07 4.33
CA PRO A 97 6.84 19.68 5.47
C PRO A 97 8.26 19.31 5.03
N MET A 98 9.27 19.82 5.72
CA MET A 98 10.65 19.38 5.52
C MET A 98 10.83 17.98 6.10
N LEU A 99 11.28 17.06 5.26
CA LEU A 99 11.61 15.67 5.59
C LEU A 99 13.13 15.51 5.60
N SER A 100 13.66 14.73 6.54
CA SER A 100 15.09 14.40 6.56
C SER A 100 15.37 13.19 5.66
N CYS A 101 16.35 13.31 4.75
CA CYS A 101 16.81 12.20 3.93
C CYS A 101 17.69 11.25 4.75
N GLN A 102 17.32 9.98 4.86
CA GLN A 102 18.09 9.00 5.66
C GLN A 102 19.47 8.67 5.06
N ASN A 103 19.69 8.91 3.76
CA ASN A 103 20.95 8.59 3.10
C ASN A 103 22.00 9.71 3.26
N CYS A 104 21.63 10.97 2.99
CA CYS A 104 22.56 12.11 3.07
C CYS A 104 22.33 13.02 4.30
N LYS A 105 21.34 12.71 5.14
CA LYS A 105 20.95 13.46 6.36
C LYS A 105 20.57 14.92 6.11
N ARG A 106 20.21 15.29 4.88
CA ARG A 106 19.80 16.66 4.52
C ARG A 106 18.29 16.84 4.70
N PRO A 107 17.84 18.00 5.21
CA PRO A 107 16.42 18.34 5.29
C PRO A 107 15.94 18.86 3.92
N ILE A 108 14.84 18.30 3.41
CA ILE A 108 14.34 18.51 2.05
C ILE A 108 12.82 18.63 2.08
N ALA A 109 12.27 19.59 1.34
CA ALA A 109 10.82 19.76 1.23
C ALA A 109 10.14 18.53 0.57
N SER A 110 8.95 18.15 1.04
CA SER A 110 8.25 16.94 0.56
C SER A 110 7.99 16.96 -0.94
N SER A 111 7.75 18.12 -1.55
CA SER A 111 7.58 18.25 -3.01
C SER A 111 8.83 17.89 -3.82
N ARG A 112 10.03 18.03 -3.25
CA ARG A 112 11.33 17.82 -3.94
C ARG A 112 12.02 16.51 -3.55
N TYR A 113 11.47 15.79 -2.55
CA TYR A 113 12.06 14.57 -2.00
C TYR A 113 12.24 13.48 -3.08
N ALA A 114 11.28 13.32 -3.99
CA ALA A 114 11.35 12.33 -5.08
C ALA A 114 12.53 12.58 -6.05
N HIS A 115 12.70 13.82 -6.54
CA HIS A 115 13.84 14.17 -7.40
C HIS A 115 15.18 14.05 -6.67
N HIS A 116 15.21 14.39 -5.37
CA HIS A 116 16.41 14.19 -4.57
C HIS A 116 16.79 12.71 -4.44
N LEU A 117 15.85 11.82 -4.15
CA LEU A 117 16.11 10.38 -4.02
C LEU A 117 16.72 9.79 -5.30
N SER A 118 16.25 10.21 -6.47
CA SER A 118 16.83 9.78 -7.75
C SER A 118 18.32 10.14 -7.86
N GLY A 119 18.72 11.35 -7.48
CA GLY A 119 20.14 11.74 -7.49
C GLY A 119 20.95 11.13 -6.34
N CYS A 120 20.37 11.09 -5.14
CA CYS A 120 21.06 10.69 -3.90
C CYS A 120 21.27 9.17 -3.81
N LEU A 121 20.36 8.37 -4.37
CA LEU A 121 20.50 6.91 -4.49
C LEU A 121 21.15 6.51 -5.83
N GLY A 122 21.53 7.46 -6.68
CA GLY A 122 22.13 7.18 -8.00
C GLY A 122 21.18 6.54 -9.02
N LEU A 123 19.87 6.54 -8.76
CA LEU A 123 18.84 5.91 -9.60
C LEU A 123 18.40 6.81 -10.78
N GLY A 124 18.72 8.11 -10.73
CA GLY A 124 18.38 9.11 -11.74
C GLY A 124 19.50 9.26 -12.77
N ASN A 125 19.26 8.78 -13.98
CA ASN A 125 20.07 8.99 -15.19
C ASN A 125 21.45 8.33 -15.26
N SER A 126 21.54 7.01 -15.04
CA SER A 126 22.70 6.21 -15.51
C SER A 126 22.77 6.05 -17.05
N ARG A 127 22.08 6.90 -17.83
CA ARG A 127 22.18 6.97 -19.30
C ARG A 127 22.07 8.41 -19.82
N ARG A 128 23.14 9.19 -19.62
CA ARG A 128 23.57 10.34 -20.45
C ARG A 128 24.88 10.87 -19.84
N GLY A 129 26.05 10.78 -20.45
CA GLY A 129 26.40 10.30 -21.78
C GLY A 129 27.91 10.08 -21.89
N ALA A 130 28.31 9.44 -22.99
CA ALA A 130 29.68 9.37 -23.44
C ALA A 130 30.37 10.73 -23.31
N MET A 131 31.59 10.75 -22.76
CA MET A 131 32.50 11.87 -22.99
C MET A 131 32.65 12.02 -24.50
N ARG A 132 32.09 13.09 -25.06
CA ARG A 132 32.41 13.51 -26.42
C ARG A 132 33.86 13.95 -26.41
N ALA A 133 34.72 13.14 -27.02
CA ALA A 133 36.01 13.61 -27.48
C ALA A 133 35.77 14.66 -28.58
N SER A 134 36.32 15.86 -28.38
CA SER A 134 36.70 16.76 -29.46
C SER A 134 37.77 17.72 -28.93
N ALA A 135 38.96 17.62 -29.52
CA ALA A 135 40.07 18.55 -29.36
C ALA A 135 39.69 19.95 -29.89
N GLN A 136 40.17 21.02 -29.23
CA GLN A 136 41.03 22.05 -29.83
C GLN A 136 41.40 23.20 -28.85
N ARG A 137 42.61 23.72 -29.11
CA ARG A 137 43.47 24.76 -28.49
C ARG A 137 42.78 26.05 -27.98
N SER A 138 43.40 26.71 -26.99
CA SER A 138 44.08 28.05 -27.11
C SER A 138 44.31 28.72 -25.74
N ALA A 139 45.57 28.93 -25.36
CA ALA A 139 46.15 30.13 -24.75
C ALA A 139 47.66 29.91 -24.57
#